data_AF-F0S9G9-F1
#
_entry.id   AF-F0S9G9-F1
#
_cell.length_a   1.000
_cell.length_b   1.000
_cell.length_c   1.000
_cell.angle_alpha   90.00
_cell.angle_beta   90.00
_cell.angle_gamma   90.00
#
_symmetry.space_group_name_H-M   'P 1'
#
loop_
_entity.id
_entity.type
_entity.pdbx_description
1 polymer ?
#
loop_
_entity_poly.entity_id
_entity_poly.type
_entity_poly.pdbx_seq_one_letter_code
_entity_poly.pdbx_strand_id
1 'polypeptide(L)'
;MDSIFSNNLKVALVLFLLMAGIIVSNIFEKKILEKSKKATESIYLDRLQPSTYLFQMRQLIADRVFLLERKENDSAYSVYSFKKDLQEIDNKLSILLEKYEKTYIVSEEEVFLKKLKRDIGILEEKSGYNLQQQEELKPKIDAINDDLGELIKIQSKIGEETLAEHAKITSISNILNVVQLILATLIGVFIFALFSKKKSSLNKIDKHRLN
;
A
#
# COMPACT_ATOMS: atom_id res chain seq x y z
N MET A 1 4.35 57.06 -24.99
CA MET A 1 4.30 55.67 -25.50
C MET A 1 4.80 54.65 -24.48
N ASP A 2 5.57 55.07 -23.47
CA ASP A 2 6.19 54.16 -22.48
C ASP A 2 5.22 53.51 -21.49
N SER A 3 4.09 54.13 -21.16
CA SER A 3 3.13 53.56 -20.20
C SER A 3 2.40 52.32 -20.74
N ILE A 4 2.13 52.25 -22.05
CA ILE A 4 1.42 51.14 -22.70
C ILE A 4 2.32 49.90 -22.76
N PHE A 5 3.61 50.09 -23.09
CA PHE A 5 4.58 49.00 -23.14
C PHE A 5 4.83 48.39 -21.75
N SER A 6 4.90 49.24 -20.71
CA SER A 6 5.05 48.78 -19.32
C SER A 6 3.86 47.94 -18.83
N ASN A 7 2.63 48.29 -19.25
CA ASN A 7 1.43 47.53 -18.86
C ASN A 7 1.34 46.18 -19.58
N ASN A 8 1.67 46.12 -20.87
CA ASN A 8 1.68 44.86 -21.61
C ASN A 8 2.75 43.89 -21.09
N LEU A 9 3.93 44.42 -20.71
CA LEU A 9 5.00 43.63 -20.12
C LEU A 9 4.62 43.09 -18.73
N LYS A 10 3.97 43.90 -17.88
CA LYS A 10 3.45 43.46 -16.58
C LYS A 10 2.44 42.32 -16.73
N VAL A 11 1.53 42.42 -17.70
CA VAL A 11 0.54 41.36 -17.95
C VAL A 11 1.21 40.08 -18.46
N ALA A 12 2.17 40.18 -19.38
CA ALA A 12 2.94 39.04 -19.86
C ALA A 12 3.72 38.36 -18.71
N LEU A 13 4.32 39.15 -17.81
CA LEU A 13 5.01 38.64 -16.63
C LEU A 13 4.07 37.89 -15.69
N VAL A 14 2.87 38.43 -15.42
CA VAL A 14 1.87 37.77 -14.58
C VAL A 14 1.43 36.45 -15.20
N LEU A 15 1.12 36.43 -16.50
CA LEU A 15 0.75 35.21 -17.21
C LEU A 15 1.88 34.17 -17.18
N PHE A 16 3.12 34.61 -17.39
CA PHE A 16 4.29 33.74 -17.29
C PHE A 16 4.43 33.11 -15.90
N LEU A 17 4.26 33.89 -14.83
CA LEU A 17 4.30 33.38 -13.45
C LEU A 17 3.17 32.39 -13.17
N LEU A 18 1.95 32.65 -13.65
CA LEU A 18 0.82 31.72 -13.50
C LEU A 18 1.11 30.39 -14.23
N MET A 19 1.64 30.46 -15.46
CA MET A 19 2.03 29.27 -16.22
C MET A 19 3.17 28.50 -15.54
N ALA A 20 4.20 29.20 -15.05
CA ALA A 20 5.28 28.59 -14.29
C ALA A 20 4.76 27.87 -13.04
N GLY A 21 3.78 28.45 -12.34
CA GLY A 21 3.10 27.82 -11.20
C GLY A 21 2.40 26.50 -11.57
N ILE A 22 1.69 26.47 -12.70
CA ILE A 22 1.05 25.25 -13.21
C ILE A 22 2.09 24.18 -13.55
N ILE A 23 3.18 24.55 -14.23
CA ILE A 23 4.26 23.61 -14.61
C ILE A 23 4.91 23.01 -13.36
N VAL A 24 5.26 23.85 -12.38
CA VAL A 24 5.84 23.39 -11.12
C VAL A 24 4.86 22.45 -10.40
N SER A 25 3.58 22.81 -10.33
CA SER A 25 2.57 21.96 -9.69
C SER A 25 2.42 20.60 -10.39
N ASN A 26 2.49 20.56 -11.72
CA ASN A 26 2.44 19.32 -12.51
C ASN A 26 3.65 18.41 -12.20
N ILE A 27 4.84 18.98 -12.03
CA ILE A 27 6.04 18.22 -11.62
C ILE A 27 5.85 17.61 -10.22
N PHE A 28 5.26 18.35 -9.28
CA PHE A 28 4.94 17.81 -7.95
C PHE A 28 3.88 16.71 -8.00
N GLU A 29 2.84 16.88 -8.82
CA GLU A 29 1.77 15.90 -9.00
C GLU A 29 2.31 14.57 -9.54
N LYS A 30 3.21 14.60 -10.53
CA LYS A 30 3.89 13.39 -11.02
C LYS A 30 4.60 12.62 -9.91
N LYS A 31 5.33 13.31 -9.04
CA LYS A 31 6.01 12.68 -7.88
C LYS A 31 5.01 12.08 -6.88
N ILE A 32 3.88 12.74 -6.67
CA ILE A 32 2.81 12.26 -5.79
C ILE A 32 2.15 11.00 -6.37
N LEU A 33 1.87 10.97 -7.67
CA LEU A 33 1.33 9.80 -8.36
C LEU A 33 2.26 8.59 -8.27
N GLU A 34 3.57 8.79 -8.45
CA GLU A 34 4.56 7.71 -8.26
C GLU A 34 4.56 7.16 -6.84
N LYS A 35 4.48 8.03 -5.82
CA LYS A 35 4.38 7.61 -4.42
C LYS A 35 3.08 6.85 -4.14
N SER A 36 1.95 7.32 -4.67
CA SER A 36 0.66 6.65 -4.52
C SER A 36 0.65 5.26 -5.16
N LYS A 37 1.23 5.11 -6.37
CA LYS A 37 1.38 3.80 -7.01
C LYS A 37 2.17 2.83 -6.14
N LYS A 38 3.33 3.27 -5.61
CA LYS A 38 4.16 2.46 -4.72
C LYS A 38 3.45 2.08 -3.42
N ALA A 39 2.69 3.00 -2.83
CA ALA A 39 1.92 2.73 -1.62
C ALA A 39 0.87 1.63 -1.88
N THR A 40 0.14 1.70 -2.99
CA THR A 40 -0.83 0.65 -3.37
C THR A 40 -0.16 -0.68 -3.64
N GLU A 41 0.97 -0.69 -4.38
CA GLU A 41 1.75 -1.91 -4.62
C GLU A 41 2.24 -2.52 -3.30
N SER A 42 2.74 -1.71 -2.37
CA SER A 42 3.23 -2.18 -1.07
C SER A 42 2.11 -2.68 -0.15
N ILE A 43 0.96 -1.98 -0.08
CA ILE A 43 -0.21 -2.45 0.66
C ILE A 43 -0.64 -3.84 0.17
N TYR A 44 -0.63 -4.05 -1.15
CA TYR A 44 -1.04 -5.32 -1.72
C TYR A 44 0.03 -6.43 -1.58
N LEU A 45 1.21 -6.21 -2.16
CA LEU A 45 2.27 -7.22 -2.27
C LEU A 45 3.00 -7.45 -0.95
N ASP A 46 3.21 -6.41 -0.15
CA ASP A 46 4.03 -6.49 1.05
C ASP A 46 3.20 -6.64 2.33
N ARG A 47 1.89 -6.35 2.33
CA ARG A 47 1.06 -6.37 3.55
C ARG A 47 -0.16 -7.27 3.48
N LEU A 48 -0.98 -7.17 2.43
CA LEU A 48 -2.19 -7.98 2.30
C LEU A 48 -1.88 -9.45 1.97
N GLN A 49 -1.02 -9.68 0.98
CA GLN A 49 -0.63 -11.02 0.56
C GLN A 49 0.13 -11.78 1.67
N PRO A 50 1.11 -11.20 2.39
CA PRO A 50 1.78 -11.88 3.49
C PRO A 50 0.86 -12.15 4.70
N SER A 51 -0.07 -11.24 5.00
CA SER A 51 -1.12 -11.49 6.01
C SER A 51 -1.98 -12.71 5.67
N THR A 52 -2.31 -12.89 4.39
CA THR A 52 -3.05 -14.06 3.92
C THR A 52 -2.24 -15.34 4.13
N TYR A 53 -0.93 -15.32 3.90
CA TYR A 53 -0.07 -16.47 4.18
C TYR A 53 -0.05 -16.82 5.66
N LEU A 54 0.10 -15.83 6.56
CA LEU A 54 0.08 -16.04 8.01
C LEU A 54 -1.26 -16.63 8.48
N PHE A 55 -2.38 -16.15 7.93
CA PHE A 55 -3.70 -16.70 8.24
C PHE A 55 -3.83 -18.16 7.77
N GLN A 56 -3.37 -18.48 6.56
CA GLN A 56 -3.36 -19.86 6.06
C GLN A 56 -2.45 -20.78 6.88
N MET A 57 -1.28 -20.30 7.33
CA MET A 57 -0.42 -21.05 8.24
C MET A 57 -1.14 -21.36 9.56
N ARG A 58 -1.86 -20.38 10.13
CA ARG A 58 -2.66 -20.60 11.34
C ARG A 58 -3.73 -21.67 11.14
N GLN A 59 -4.40 -21.68 10.00
CA GLN A 59 -5.37 -22.71 9.66
C GLN A 59 -4.71 -24.10 9.58
N LEU A 60 -3.55 -24.21 8.93
CA LEU A 60 -2.80 -25.48 8.85
C LEU A 60 -2.36 -26.00 10.22
N ILE A 61 -1.98 -25.11 11.14
CA ILE A 61 -1.67 -25.49 12.53
C ILE A 61 -2.92 -26.01 13.24
N ALA A 62 -4.09 -25.38 13.05
CA ALA A 62 -5.35 -25.89 13.59
C ALA A 62 -5.70 -27.27 12.99
N ASP A 63 -5.59 -27.41 11.66
CA ASP A 63 -5.82 -28.69 10.96
C ASP A 63 -4.89 -29.80 11.48
N ARG A 64 -3.65 -29.47 11.83
CA ARG A 64 -2.71 -30.40 12.46
C ARG A 64 -3.20 -30.85 13.84
N VAL A 65 -3.71 -29.93 14.66
CA VAL A 65 -4.28 -30.28 15.98
C VAL A 65 -5.46 -31.24 15.81
N PHE A 66 -6.38 -30.93 14.91
CA PHE A 66 -7.52 -31.82 14.61
C PHE A 66 -7.05 -33.20 14.11
N LEU A 67 -5.99 -33.25 13.30
CA LEU A 67 -5.43 -34.50 12.82
C LEU A 67 -4.82 -35.35 13.95
N LEU A 68 -4.14 -34.71 14.90
CA LEU A 68 -3.58 -35.37 16.08
C LEU A 68 -4.69 -35.93 16.98
N GLU A 69 -5.72 -35.13 17.27
CA GLU A 69 -6.90 -35.54 18.04
C GLU A 69 -7.64 -36.69 17.36
N ARG A 70 -7.81 -36.63 16.03
CA ARG A 70 -8.44 -37.71 15.26
C ARG A 70 -7.65 -39.00 15.37
N LYS A 71 -6.32 -38.96 15.25
CA LYS A 71 -5.48 -40.16 15.35
C LYS A 71 -5.57 -40.82 16.73
N GLU A 72 -5.77 -40.03 17.77
CA GLU A 72 -5.95 -40.51 19.14
C GLU A 72 -7.32 -41.16 19.36
N ASN A 73 -8.39 -40.52 18.87
CA ASN A 73 -9.77 -40.93 19.13
C ASN A 73 -10.34 -41.95 18.12
N ASP A 74 -9.83 -41.98 16.90
CA ASP A 74 -10.29 -42.88 15.84
C ASP A 74 -9.29 -44.03 15.62
N SER A 75 -9.58 -45.17 16.25
CA SER A 75 -8.76 -46.38 16.11
C SER A 75 -8.76 -46.95 14.69
N ALA A 76 -9.77 -46.63 13.86
CA ALA A 76 -9.83 -47.04 12.46
C ALA A 76 -8.99 -46.14 11.54
N TYR A 77 -8.57 -44.97 12.02
CA TYR A 77 -7.71 -44.07 11.27
C TYR A 77 -6.28 -44.61 11.21
N SER A 78 -5.92 -45.12 10.03
CA SER A 78 -4.66 -45.83 9.82
C SER A 78 -3.45 -44.92 10.04
N VAL A 79 -2.37 -45.51 10.58
CA VAL A 79 -1.07 -44.82 10.74
C VAL A 79 -0.53 -44.32 9.40
N TYR A 80 -0.81 -45.04 8.31
CA TYR A 80 -0.41 -44.63 6.97
C TYR A 80 -1.15 -43.35 6.53
N SER A 81 -2.47 -43.31 6.68
CA SER A 81 -3.30 -42.14 6.37
C SER A 81 -2.87 -40.92 7.21
N PHE A 82 -2.66 -41.11 8.51
CA PHE A 82 -2.18 -40.06 9.41
C PHE A 82 -0.87 -39.44 8.93
N LYS A 83 0.13 -40.27 8.60
CA LYS A 83 1.43 -39.75 8.12
C LYS A 83 1.31 -39.01 6.81
N LYS A 84 0.47 -39.52 5.89
CA LYS A 84 0.25 -38.86 4.60
C LYS A 84 -0.38 -37.48 4.78
N ASP A 85 -1.44 -37.39 5.57
CA ASP A 85 -2.16 -36.14 5.79
C ASP A 85 -1.28 -35.14 6.57
N LEU A 86 -0.49 -35.62 7.52
CA LEU A 86 0.47 -34.78 8.26
C LEU A 86 1.58 -34.24 7.36
N GLN A 87 2.15 -35.09 6.49
CA GLN A 87 3.16 -34.67 5.52
C GLN A 87 2.60 -33.64 4.52
N GLU A 88 1.32 -33.75 4.15
CA GLU A 88 0.66 -32.75 3.33
C GLU A 88 0.58 -31.38 4.03
N ILE A 89 0.24 -31.37 5.33
CA ILE A 89 0.22 -30.15 6.14
C ILE A 89 1.62 -29.54 6.23
N ASP A 90 2.64 -30.32 6.58
CA ASP A 90 4.02 -29.86 6.72
C ASP A 90 4.57 -29.27 5.40
N ASN A 91 4.27 -29.92 4.27
CA ASN A 91 4.63 -29.41 2.94
C ASN A 91 3.96 -28.07 2.64
N LYS A 92 2.65 -27.94 2.91
CA LYS A 92 1.93 -26.66 2.70
C LYS A 92 2.47 -25.56 3.59
N LEU A 93 2.78 -25.88 4.85
CA LEU A 93 3.35 -24.95 5.82
C LEU A 93 4.72 -24.45 5.34
N SER A 94 5.59 -25.35 4.91
CA SER A 94 6.89 -25.03 4.34
C SER A 94 6.79 -24.12 3.11
N ILE A 95 5.85 -24.39 2.19
CA ILE A 95 5.62 -23.55 1.01
C ILE A 95 5.14 -22.15 1.40
N LEU A 96 4.24 -22.03 2.37
CA LEU A 96 3.74 -20.73 2.82
C LEU A 96 4.82 -19.93 3.54
N LEU A 97 5.64 -20.60 4.35
CA LEU A 97 6.77 -19.99 5.03
C LEU A 97 7.81 -19.46 4.02
N GLU A 98 8.16 -20.25 3.01
CA GLU A 98 9.07 -19.81 1.93
C GLU A 98 8.48 -18.62 1.14
N LYS A 99 7.18 -18.64 0.86
CA LYS A 99 6.49 -17.51 0.20
C LYS A 99 6.53 -16.26 1.06
N TYR A 100 6.29 -16.38 2.37
CA TYR A 100 6.37 -15.27 3.31
C TYR A 100 7.80 -14.72 3.40
N GLU A 101 8.81 -15.58 3.40
CA GLU A 101 10.22 -15.17 3.48
C GLU A 101 10.72 -14.36 2.27
N LYS A 102 10.07 -14.52 1.11
CA LYS A 102 10.40 -13.76 -0.10
C LYS A 102 9.74 -12.37 -0.14
N THR A 103 8.94 -12.03 0.87
CA THR A 103 8.27 -10.73 0.98
C THR A 103 9.19 -9.70 1.63
N TYR A 104 8.77 -8.44 1.66
CA TYR A 104 9.52 -7.41 2.35
C TYR A 104 9.33 -7.49 3.88
N ILE A 105 10.29 -8.14 4.54
CA ILE A 105 10.32 -8.33 5.99
C ILE A 105 10.90 -7.09 6.69
N VAL A 106 10.22 -6.59 7.72
CA VAL A 106 10.74 -5.53 8.59
C VAL A 106 11.43 -6.10 9.83
N SER A 107 12.26 -5.29 10.49
CA SER A 107 13.02 -5.69 11.69
C SER A 107 12.14 -6.22 12.82
N GLU A 108 10.93 -5.67 12.99
CA GLU A 108 9.95 -6.13 13.98
C GLU A 108 9.49 -7.58 13.70
N GLU A 109 9.37 -7.96 12.43
CA GLU A 109 8.92 -9.29 11.99
C GLU A 109 10.01 -10.34 12.12
N GLU A 110 11.29 -9.97 11.91
CA GLU A 110 12.42 -10.91 11.97
C GLU A 110 12.47 -11.70 13.28
N VAL A 111 12.16 -11.05 14.39
CA VAL A 111 12.18 -11.65 15.73
C VAL A 111 11.14 -12.75 15.85
N PHE A 112 9.90 -12.47 15.45
CA PHE A 112 8.79 -13.42 15.55
C PHE A 112 8.87 -14.50 14.47
N LEU A 113 9.30 -14.16 13.26
CA LEU A 113 9.53 -15.12 12.19
C LEU A 113 10.59 -16.15 12.59
N LYS A 114 11.70 -15.71 13.20
CA LYS A 114 12.75 -16.63 13.68
C LYS A 114 12.23 -17.59 14.74
N LYS A 115 11.39 -17.13 15.68
CA LYS A 115 10.77 -17.98 16.71
C LYS A 115 9.79 -18.96 16.08
N LEU A 116 8.91 -18.46 15.21
CA LEU A 116 7.95 -19.26 14.46
C LEU A 116 8.62 -20.42 13.72
N LYS A 117 9.68 -20.14 12.95
CA LYS A 117 10.44 -21.16 12.22
C LYS A 117 11.01 -22.23 13.14
N ARG A 118 11.60 -21.81 14.25
CA ARG A 118 12.18 -22.73 15.24
C ARG A 118 11.09 -23.62 15.82
N ASP A 119 9.97 -23.05 16.24
CA ASP A 119 8.91 -23.80 16.91
C ASP A 119 8.13 -24.72 15.93
N ILE A 120 7.97 -24.31 14.66
CA ILE A 120 7.50 -25.19 13.58
C ILE A 120 8.47 -26.36 13.36
N GLY A 121 9.78 -26.11 13.28
CA GLY A 121 10.77 -27.18 13.09
C GLY A 121 10.76 -28.21 14.22
N ILE A 122 10.60 -27.74 15.48
CA ILE A 122 10.43 -28.64 16.64
C ILE A 122 9.14 -29.46 16.52
N LEU A 123 8.05 -28.83 16.08
CA LEU A 123 6.75 -29.48 15.92
C LEU A 123 6.81 -30.59 14.85
N GLU A 124 7.48 -30.32 13.73
CA GLU A 124 7.72 -31.29 12.63
C GLU A 124 8.58 -32.47 13.08
N GLU A 125 9.68 -32.20 13.80
CA GLU A 125 10.59 -33.24 14.31
C GLU A 125 9.91 -34.16 15.33
N LYS A 126 9.14 -33.58 16.27
CA LYS A 126 8.50 -34.33 17.37
C LYS A 126 7.23 -35.07 16.96
N SER A 127 6.55 -34.68 15.89
CA SER A 127 5.37 -35.43 15.40
C SER A 127 5.69 -36.80 14.81
N GLY A 128 6.98 -37.16 14.75
CA GLY A 128 7.43 -38.53 14.56
C GLY A 128 7.08 -39.43 15.76
N TYR A 129 5.90 -40.04 15.72
CA TYR A 129 5.60 -41.40 16.22
C TYR A 129 5.00 -41.64 17.61
N ASN A 130 4.87 -40.69 18.55
CA ASN A 130 4.29 -41.02 19.87
C ASN A 130 3.16 -40.07 20.33
N LEU A 131 1.95 -40.61 20.44
CA LEU A 131 0.75 -39.92 20.96
C LEU A 131 0.92 -39.41 22.40
N GLN A 132 1.81 -40.03 23.19
CA GLN A 132 2.15 -39.58 24.55
C GLN A 132 2.82 -38.19 24.60
N GLN A 133 3.30 -37.66 23.47
CA GLN A 133 3.94 -36.35 23.41
C GLN A 133 2.95 -35.20 23.13
N GLN A 134 1.65 -35.46 22.99
CA GLN A 134 0.66 -34.41 22.69
C GLN A 134 0.63 -33.30 23.75
N GLU A 135 0.73 -33.65 25.05
CA GLU A 135 0.83 -32.65 26.12
C GLU A 135 2.10 -31.80 26.02
N GLU A 136 3.21 -32.36 25.51
CA GLU A 136 4.45 -31.61 25.27
C GLU A 136 4.38 -30.72 24.02
N LEU A 137 3.49 -31.03 23.07
CA LEU A 137 3.31 -30.27 21.83
C LEU A 137 2.39 -29.06 22.02
N LYS A 138 1.45 -29.12 22.97
CA LYS A 138 0.53 -28.03 23.29
C LYS A 138 1.22 -26.67 23.52
N PRO A 139 2.24 -26.54 24.40
CA PRO A 139 2.92 -25.26 24.58
C PRO A 139 3.65 -24.77 23.32
N LYS A 140 4.02 -25.67 22.40
CA LYS A 140 4.61 -25.30 21.10
C LYS A 140 3.57 -24.81 20.11
N ILE A 141 2.40 -25.44 20.08
CA ILE A 141 1.26 -24.99 19.28
C ILE A 141 0.80 -23.60 19.75
N ASP A 142 0.72 -23.38 21.06
CA ASP A 142 0.37 -22.07 21.63
C ASP A 142 1.40 -21.01 21.24
N ALA A 143 2.70 -21.30 21.39
CA ALA A 143 3.77 -20.39 20.98
C ALA A 143 3.72 -20.05 19.47
N ILE A 144 3.45 -21.03 18.61
CA ILE A 144 3.29 -20.82 17.16
C ILE A 144 2.09 -19.90 16.89
N ASN A 145 0.96 -20.12 17.56
CA ASN A 145 -0.23 -19.29 17.41
C ASN A 145 0.00 -17.86 17.88
N ASP A 146 0.75 -17.67 18.97
CA ASP A 146 1.13 -16.36 19.49
C ASP A 146 2.05 -15.64 18.51
N ASP A 147 3.10 -16.29 18.01
CA ASP A 147 4.02 -15.70 17.03
C ASP A 147 3.31 -15.35 15.71
N LEU A 148 2.41 -16.22 15.22
CA LEU A 148 1.56 -15.92 14.05
C LEU A 148 0.64 -14.73 14.34
N GLY A 149 0.07 -14.64 15.54
CA GLY A 149 -0.77 -13.54 15.97
C GLY A 149 -0.02 -12.21 16.00
N GLU A 150 1.20 -12.19 16.53
CA GLU A 150 2.05 -11.00 16.56
C GLU A 150 2.47 -10.58 15.14
N LEU A 151 2.85 -11.53 14.27
CA LEU A 151 3.14 -11.22 12.88
C LEU A 151 1.94 -10.60 12.15
N ILE A 152 0.72 -11.14 12.34
CA ILE A 152 -0.50 -10.57 11.74
C ILE A 152 -0.78 -9.15 12.26
N LYS A 153 -0.54 -8.89 13.55
CA LYS A 153 -0.67 -7.53 14.12
C LYS A 153 0.33 -6.56 13.50
N ILE A 154 1.59 -6.97 13.35
CA ILE A 154 2.63 -6.14 12.72
C ILE A 154 2.23 -5.80 11.27
N GLN A 155 1.78 -6.80 10.50
CA GLN A 155 1.31 -6.58 9.13
C GLN A 155 0.13 -5.60 9.06
N SER A 156 -0.82 -5.73 9.98
CA SER A 156 -1.99 -4.83 10.06
C SER A 156 -1.58 -3.40 10.40
N LYS A 157 -0.68 -3.23 11.39
CA LYS A 157 -0.15 -1.92 11.81
C LYS A 157 0.56 -1.22 10.65
N ILE A 158 1.50 -1.90 9.98
CA ILE A 158 2.23 -1.30 8.84
C ILE A 158 1.29 -1.00 7.69
N GLY A 159 0.30 -1.86 7.43
CA GLY A 159 -0.74 -1.63 6.45
C GLY A 159 -1.55 -0.35 6.74
N GLU A 160 -1.95 -0.14 8.00
CA GLU A 160 -2.67 1.05 8.44
C GLU A 160 -1.80 2.31 8.33
N GLU A 161 -0.53 2.26 8.75
CA GLU A 161 0.42 3.37 8.61
C GLU A 161 0.62 3.76 7.14
N THR A 162 0.77 2.77 6.25
CA THR A 162 0.94 2.98 4.81
C THR A 162 -0.32 3.58 4.18
N LEU A 163 -1.50 3.11 4.60
CA LEU A 163 -2.78 3.63 4.13
C LEU A 163 -3.01 5.07 4.60
N ALA A 164 -2.67 5.39 5.84
CA ALA A 164 -2.75 6.74 6.39
C ALA A 164 -1.81 7.71 5.64
N GLU A 165 -0.58 7.28 5.34
CA GLU A 165 0.35 8.06 4.52
C GLU A 165 -0.20 8.27 3.09
N HIS A 166 -0.74 7.22 2.46
CA HIS A 166 -1.37 7.33 1.14
C HIS A 166 -2.53 8.34 1.17
N ALA A 167 -3.43 8.27 2.15
CA ALA A 167 -4.58 9.18 2.24
C ALA A 167 -4.13 10.65 2.35
N LYS A 168 -3.08 10.91 3.12
CA LYS A 168 -2.47 12.25 3.23
C LYS A 168 -1.88 12.73 1.90
N ILE A 169 -1.14 11.86 1.20
CA ILE A 169 -0.52 12.19 -0.09
C ILE A 169 -1.59 12.50 -1.15
N THR A 170 -2.67 11.72 -1.20
CA THR A 170 -3.79 11.96 -2.12
C THR A 170 -4.51 13.28 -1.81
N SER A 171 -4.71 13.60 -0.53
CA SER A 171 -5.30 14.88 -0.13
C SER A 171 -4.48 16.08 -0.63
N ILE A 172 -3.15 16.02 -0.50
CA ILE A 172 -2.24 17.05 -1.03
C ILE A 172 -2.36 17.16 -2.56
N SER A 173 -2.45 16.03 -3.27
CA SER A 173 -2.66 16.02 -4.72
C SER A 173 -3.93 16.76 -5.13
N ASN A 174 -5.03 16.51 -4.41
CA ASN A 174 -6.32 17.16 -4.69
C ASN A 174 -6.23 18.68 -4.50
N ILE A 175 -5.53 19.14 -3.46
CA ILE A 175 -5.31 20.57 -3.22
C ILE A 175 -4.51 21.20 -4.37
N LEU A 176 -3.43 20.54 -4.82
CA LEU A 176 -2.65 21.02 -5.96
C LEU A 176 -3.50 21.13 -7.23
N ASN A 177 -4.37 20.16 -7.49
CA ASN A 177 -5.25 20.17 -8.66
C ASN A 177 -6.28 21.29 -8.60
N VAL A 178 -6.86 21.57 -7.43
CA VAL A 178 -7.76 22.71 -7.23
C VAL A 178 -7.02 24.03 -7.48
N VAL A 179 -5.79 24.18 -6.98
CA VAL A 179 -4.97 25.37 -7.24
C VAL A 179 -4.68 25.53 -8.73
N GLN A 180 -4.29 24.46 -9.43
CA GLN A 180 -4.06 24.49 -10.88
C GLN A 180 -5.33 24.93 -11.63
N LEU A 181 -6.52 24.43 -11.25
CA LEU A 181 -7.78 24.81 -11.86
C LEU A 181 -8.08 26.31 -11.69
N ILE A 182 -7.84 26.84 -10.49
CA ILE A 182 -7.99 28.27 -10.20
C ILE A 182 -7.02 29.09 -11.05
N LEU A 183 -5.73 28.70 -11.11
CA LEU A 183 -4.71 29.38 -11.92
C LEU A 183 -5.07 29.35 -13.40
N ALA A 184 -5.52 28.22 -13.94
CA ALA A 184 -5.94 28.08 -15.33
C ALA A 184 -7.15 28.97 -15.64
N THR A 185 -8.12 29.03 -14.72
CA THR A 185 -9.29 29.92 -14.84
C THR A 185 -8.87 31.39 -14.86
N LEU A 186 -7.98 31.80 -13.96
CA LEU A 186 -7.44 33.16 -13.95
C LEU A 186 -6.76 33.51 -15.27
N ILE A 187 -5.92 32.61 -15.80
CA ILE A 187 -5.28 32.79 -17.12
C ILE A 187 -6.35 33.02 -18.20
N GLY A 188 -7.40 32.19 -18.24
CA GLY A 188 -8.50 32.33 -19.19
C GLY A 188 -9.20 33.69 -19.11
N VAL A 189 -9.49 34.16 -17.88
CA VAL A 189 -10.10 35.48 -17.63
C VAL A 189 -9.17 36.60 -18.08
N PHE A 190 -7.87 36.52 -17.78
CA PHE A 190 -6.89 37.51 -18.21
C PHE A 190 -6.79 37.62 -19.73
N ILE A 191 -6.75 36.49 -20.42
CA ILE A 191 -6.74 36.45 -21.89
C ILE A 191 -8.03 37.09 -22.43
N PHE A 192 -9.20 36.71 -21.92
CA PHE A 192 -10.49 37.27 -22.36
C PHE A 192 -10.58 38.80 -22.18
N ALA A 193 -10.08 39.31 -21.04
CA ALA A 193 -10.06 40.75 -20.76
C ALA A 193 -9.14 41.52 -21.72
N LEU A 194 -7.99 40.96 -22.09
CA LEU A 194 -7.09 41.56 -23.09
C LEU A 194 -7.75 41.68 -24.46
N PHE A 195 -8.43 40.62 -24.93
CA PHE A 195 -9.14 40.64 -26.21
C PHE A 195 -10.31 41.64 -26.21
N SER A 196 -11.06 41.73 -25.11
CA SER A 196 -12.19 42.65 -24.98
C SER A 196 -11.78 44.13 -25.04
N LYS A 197 -10.65 44.51 -24.41
CA LYS A 197 -10.13 45.88 -24.48
C LYS A 197 -9.69 46.30 -25.88
N LYS A 198 -9.13 45.38 -26.67
CA LYS A 198 -8.62 45.66 -28.02
C LYS A 198 -9.75 46.09 -28.98
N LYS A 199 -10.96 45.52 -28.84
CA LYS A 199 -12.13 45.87 -29.66
C LYS A 199 -12.68 47.28 -29.39
N SER A 200 -12.59 47.77 -28.15
CA SER A 200 -13.02 49.12 -27.76
C SER A 200 -12.13 50.25 -28.31
N SER A 201 -10.86 49.97 -28.57
CA SER A 201 -9.90 50.95 -29.11
C SER A 201 -10.10 51.24 -30.59
N LEU A 202 -10.56 50.25 -31.37
CA LEU A 202 -10.83 50.40 -32.80
C LEU A 202 -12.05 51.31 -33.06
N ASN A 203 -13.12 51.17 -32.27
CA ASN A 203 -14.33 52.01 -32.40
C ASN A 203 -14.13 53.50 -32.07
N LYS A 204 -13.05 53.89 -31.39
CA LYS A 204 -12.76 55.31 -31.12
C LYS A 204 -12.02 56.02 -32.25
N ILE A 205 -11.30 55.28 -33.10
CA ILE A 205 -10.51 55.87 -34.19
C ILE A 205 -11.43 56.26 -35.35
N ASP A 206 -12.48 55.48 -35.64
CA ASP A 206 -13.45 55.81 -36.70
C ASP A 206 -14.34 57.02 -36.37
N LYS A 207 -14.58 57.29 -35.07
CA LYS A 207 -15.42 58.43 -34.65
C LYS A 207 -14.74 59.79 -34.81
N HIS A 208 -13.41 59.83 -34.92
CA HIS A 208 -12.64 61.07 -35.07
C HIS A 208 -12.31 61.43 -36.53
N ARG A 209 -12.73 60.62 -37.51
CA ARG A 209 -12.54 60.88 -38.95
C ARG A 209 -13.81 61.35 -39.68
N LEU A 210 -14.87 61.68 -38.93
CA LEU A 210 -16.18 62.09 -39.46
C LEU A 210 -16.63 63.49 -39.03
N ASN A 211 -15.70 64.37 -38.62
CA ASN A 211 -15.95 65.81 -38.48
C ASN A 211 -14.94 66.60 -39.31
#